data_AF-A0A254QN69-F1
#
_entry.id   AF-A0A254QN69-F1
#
_cell.length_a   1.000
_cell.length_b   1.000
_cell.length_c   1.000
_cell.angle_alpha   90.00
_cell.angle_beta   90.00
_cell.angle_gamma   90.00
#
_symmetry.space_group_name_H-M   'P 1'
#
loop_
_entity.id
_entity.type
_entity.pdbx_description
1 polymer ?
#
loop_
_entity_poly.entity_id
_entity_poly.type
_entity_poly.pdbx_seq_one_letter_code
_entity_poly.pdbx_strand_id
1 'polypeptide(L)'
;MINAKSNFVSARYEFRVFSLDLDKQKGLLSKTEEFLERERRTDIYFLGQDISPSFKLRNCQSLDLKIMRHKAESYELWAPGGEVGLPANRTEIERVFEDTGSFPPLRQNQMYDRTDIITAFRKSGHAAVRVGKLRTRFRINQVLAEITHVTPQSSPPAWSIAIEGSDQEELENCRQWLQLGDARNASYPEWLSRVASPG
;
A
#
# COMPACT_ATOMS: atom_id res chain seq x y z
N MET A 1 -23.72 -10.76 12.60
CA MET A 1 -22.91 -9.62 13.10
C MET A 1 -21.54 -9.70 12.46
N ILE A 2 -21.30 -8.92 11.40
CA ILE A 2 -19.97 -8.85 10.79
C ILE A 2 -19.17 -7.84 11.61
N ASN A 3 -18.09 -8.35 12.21
CA ASN A 3 -17.19 -7.60 13.08
C ASN A 3 -16.36 -6.66 12.21
N ALA A 4 -16.89 -5.47 11.92
CA ALA A 4 -16.10 -4.38 11.36
C ALA A 4 -15.08 -3.97 12.43
N LYS A 5 -13.90 -4.60 12.44
CA LYS A 5 -12.77 -4.16 13.24
C LYS A 5 -12.29 -2.82 12.65
N SER A 6 -12.96 -1.73 13.01
CA SER A 6 -12.47 -0.38 12.78
C SER A 6 -11.35 -0.09 13.78
N ASN A 7 -10.20 -0.74 13.60
CA ASN A 7 -8.96 -0.10 14.02
C ASN A 7 -8.72 0.99 12.98
N PHE A 8 -9.36 2.16 13.15
CA PHE A 8 -8.95 3.36 12.43
C PHE A 8 -7.53 3.66 12.89
N VAL A 9 -6.56 3.05 12.23
CA VAL A 9 -5.18 3.50 12.25
C VAL A 9 -5.24 4.92 11.72
N SER A 10 -4.83 5.89 12.53
CA SER A 10 -4.79 7.29 12.14
C SER A 10 -3.99 7.48 10.85
N ALA A 11 -4.19 8.62 10.17
CA ALA A 11 -3.34 8.97 9.04
C ALA A 11 -1.87 8.99 9.47
N ARG A 12 -0.98 8.46 8.63
CA ARG A 12 0.45 8.34 8.93
C ARG A 12 1.27 8.87 7.77
N TYR A 13 2.32 9.59 8.10
CA TYR A 13 3.36 9.92 7.14
C TYR A 13 4.10 8.64 6.75
N GLU A 14 4.32 8.47 5.46
CA GLU A 14 5.04 7.34 4.87
C GLU A 14 6.16 7.89 3.98
N PHE A 15 7.38 7.37 4.18
CA PHE A 15 8.47 7.45 3.23
C PHE A 15 8.81 6.05 2.78
N ARG A 16 8.95 5.86 1.47
CA ARG A 16 9.28 4.57 0.87
C ARG A 16 10.24 4.75 -0.30
N VAL A 17 11.26 3.91 -0.32
CA VAL A 17 12.19 3.78 -1.45
C VAL A 17 12.06 2.40 -2.07
N PHE A 18 12.27 2.31 -3.38
CA PHE A 18 12.42 1.06 -4.11
C PHE A 18 13.80 1.03 -4.80
N SER A 19 14.53 -0.07 -4.67
CA SER A 19 15.85 -0.24 -5.30
C SER A 19 16.19 -1.73 -5.43
N LEU A 20 17.09 -2.06 -6.36
CA LEU A 20 17.69 -3.40 -6.44
C LEU A 20 18.71 -3.63 -5.31
N ASP A 21 19.37 -2.56 -4.86
CA ASP A 21 20.34 -2.57 -3.77
C ASP A 21 19.84 -1.73 -2.60
N LEU A 22 19.63 -2.41 -1.47
CA LEU A 22 19.38 -1.83 -0.15
C LEU A 22 20.13 -2.64 0.92
N ASP A 23 21.23 -3.31 0.56
CA ASP A 23 21.90 -4.29 1.44
C ASP A 23 22.38 -3.65 2.74
N LYS A 24 22.95 -2.45 2.64
CA LYS A 24 23.38 -1.66 3.80
C LYS A 24 22.22 -1.37 4.75
N GLN A 25 21.10 -0.87 4.22
CA GLN A 25 19.94 -0.47 5.01
C GLN A 25 19.20 -1.68 5.59
N LYS A 26 19.13 -2.79 4.85
CA LYS A 26 18.65 -4.07 5.40
C LYS A 26 19.53 -4.54 6.55
N GLY A 27 20.85 -4.40 6.41
CA GLY A 27 21.81 -4.69 7.48
C GLY A 27 21.60 -3.84 8.72
N LEU A 28 21.34 -2.54 8.56
CA LEU A 28 20.99 -1.65 9.68
C LEU A 28 19.71 -2.09 10.38
N LEU A 29 18.62 -2.31 9.64
CA LEU A 29 17.35 -2.77 10.20
C LEU A 29 17.44 -4.14 10.87
N SER A 30 18.29 -5.05 10.37
CA SER A 30 18.48 -6.36 11.00
C SER A 30 19.15 -6.30 12.37
N LYS A 31 19.77 -5.16 12.73
CA LYS A 31 20.38 -4.93 14.04
C LYS A 31 19.40 -4.33 15.05
N THR A 32 18.20 -3.95 14.63
CA THR A 32 17.15 -3.50 15.53
C THR A 32 16.65 -4.66 16.39
N GLU A 33 16.52 -4.42 17.70
CA GLU A 33 16.11 -5.45 18.66
C GLU A 33 14.59 -5.74 18.60
N GLU A 34 13.78 -4.78 18.11
CA GLU A 34 12.33 -4.90 18.07
C GLU A 34 11.80 -5.38 16.71
N PHE A 35 12.02 -6.67 16.43
CA PHE A 35 11.31 -7.38 15.38
C PHE A 35 9.82 -7.48 15.71
N LEU A 36 8.95 -7.15 14.74
CA LEU A 36 7.51 -7.24 14.91
C LEU A 36 6.95 -8.49 14.25
N GLU A 37 7.16 -8.64 12.94
CA GLU A 37 6.59 -9.76 12.19
C GLU A 37 7.27 -9.96 10.83
N ARG A 38 7.03 -11.14 10.26
CA ARG A 38 7.35 -11.46 8.86
C ARG A 38 6.12 -12.05 8.18
N GLU A 39 5.75 -11.46 7.04
CA GLU A 39 4.54 -11.81 6.30
C GLU A 39 4.90 -12.08 4.83
N ARG A 40 4.31 -13.13 4.25
CA ARG A 40 4.25 -13.32 2.80
C ARG A 40 2.81 -13.16 2.35
N ARG A 41 2.58 -12.31 1.36
CA ARG A 41 1.24 -12.14 0.77
C ARG A 41 1.28 -11.75 -0.69
N THR A 42 0.12 -11.80 -1.34
CA THR A 42 -0.07 -11.29 -2.70
C THR A 42 -1.17 -10.26 -2.74
N ASP A 43 -0.85 -9.07 -3.22
CA ASP A 43 -1.81 -7.99 -3.43
C ASP A 43 -2.09 -7.80 -4.94
N ILE A 44 -3.23 -7.21 -5.29
CA ILE A 44 -3.49 -6.70 -6.65
C ILE A 44 -3.78 -5.21 -6.53
N TYR A 45 -2.95 -4.37 -7.14
CA TYR A 45 -3.15 -2.93 -7.18
C TYR A 45 -3.99 -2.53 -8.38
N PHE A 46 -4.92 -1.60 -8.20
CA PHE A 46 -5.67 -0.98 -9.28
C PHE A 46 -5.07 0.39 -9.59
N LEU A 47 -4.37 0.49 -10.72
CA LEU A 47 -3.65 1.71 -11.11
C LEU A 47 -4.51 2.50 -12.08
N GLY A 48 -4.96 3.68 -11.65
CA GLY A 48 -5.64 4.67 -12.48
C GLY A 48 -4.72 5.85 -12.83
N GLN A 49 -5.29 6.91 -13.40
CA GLN A 49 -4.57 8.16 -13.67
C GLN A 49 -4.25 8.94 -12.39
N ASP A 50 -5.19 8.96 -11.44
CA ASP A 50 -4.97 9.52 -10.11
C ASP A 50 -4.43 8.44 -9.17
N ILE A 51 -3.30 8.73 -8.53
CA ILE A 51 -2.64 7.84 -7.56
C ILE A 51 -3.02 8.15 -6.11
N SER A 52 -3.81 9.20 -5.87
CA SER A 52 -4.22 9.65 -4.53
C SER A 52 -5.17 8.64 -3.86
N PRO A 53 -6.22 8.12 -4.52
CA PRO A 53 -6.94 6.94 -4.07
C PRO A 53 -6.22 5.67 -4.54
N SER A 54 -5.65 4.92 -3.61
CA SER A 54 -4.98 3.66 -3.89
C SER A 54 -5.87 2.48 -3.51
N PHE A 55 -6.65 1.97 -4.45
CA PHE A 55 -7.37 0.72 -4.29
C PHE A 55 -6.47 -0.50 -4.51
N LYS A 56 -6.63 -1.52 -3.67
CA LYS A 56 -5.99 -2.82 -3.88
C LYS A 56 -6.81 -3.97 -3.32
N LEU A 57 -6.68 -5.16 -3.92
CA LEU A 57 -7.07 -6.39 -3.27
C LEU A 57 -5.94 -6.88 -2.36
N ARG A 58 -6.20 -6.98 -1.06
CA ARG A 58 -5.26 -7.47 -0.07
C ARG A 58 -5.39 -8.98 0.08
N ASN A 59 -4.28 -9.69 -0.05
CA ASN A 59 -4.24 -11.16 -0.04
C ASN A 59 -5.27 -11.82 -1.00
N CYS A 60 -5.71 -11.09 -2.03
CA CYS A 60 -6.81 -11.49 -2.91
C CYS A 60 -8.15 -11.81 -2.21
N GLN A 61 -8.38 -11.30 -1.00
CA GLN A 61 -9.53 -11.62 -0.14
C GLN A 61 -10.37 -10.41 0.26
N SER A 62 -9.75 -9.24 0.43
CA SER A 62 -10.45 -8.00 0.76
C SER A 62 -10.05 -6.88 -0.18
N LEU A 63 -10.95 -5.95 -0.42
CA LEU A 63 -10.68 -4.71 -1.14
C LEU A 63 -10.37 -3.62 -0.09
N ASP A 64 -9.20 -3.01 -0.22
CA ASP A 64 -8.67 -1.98 0.68
C ASP A 64 -8.45 -0.68 -0.09
N LEU A 65 -8.76 0.44 0.55
CA LEU A 65 -8.49 1.78 0.04
C LEU A 65 -7.56 2.53 1.01
N LYS A 66 -6.49 3.10 0.47
CA LYS A 66 -5.72 4.18 1.12
C LYS A 66 -5.93 5.49 0.35
N ILE A 67 -6.03 6.60 1.06
CA ILE A 67 -6.18 7.94 0.47
C ILE A 67 -4.97 8.79 0.86
N MET A 68 -4.24 9.31 -0.12
CA MET A 68 -3.21 10.32 0.10
C MET A 68 -3.91 11.65 0.44
N ARG A 69 -3.67 12.15 1.65
CA ARG A 69 -4.26 13.40 2.15
C ARG A 69 -3.38 14.62 1.87
N HIS A 70 -2.07 14.42 1.91
CA HIS A 70 -1.11 15.48 1.75
C HIS A 70 0.24 14.91 1.31
N LYS A 71 0.99 15.71 0.55
CA LYS A 71 2.39 15.45 0.22
C LYS A 71 3.23 16.54 0.86
N ALA A 72 3.91 16.19 1.94
CA ALA A 72 4.96 17.00 2.54
C ALA A 72 6.26 16.78 1.74
N GLU A 73 7.24 17.67 1.88
CA GLU A 73 8.47 17.69 1.04
C GLU A 73 9.04 16.30 0.73
N SER A 74 9.25 15.51 1.77
CA SER A 74 9.78 14.14 1.65
C SER A 74 8.76 13.04 1.93
N TYR A 75 7.61 13.35 2.53
CA TYR A 75 6.69 12.35 3.08
C TYR A 75 5.30 12.46 2.48
N GLU A 76 4.60 11.33 2.38
CA GLU A 76 3.19 11.32 1.98
C GLU A 76 2.33 10.95 3.19
N LEU A 77 1.31 11.75 3.48
CA LEU A 77 0.35 11.46 4.54
C LEU A 77 -0.77 10.60 3.99
N TRP A 78 -0.82 9.34 4.42
CA TRP A 78 -1.80 8.36 3.98
C TRP A 78 -2.81 8.05 5.08
N ALA A 79 -4.10 8.17 4.76
CA ALA A 79 -5.20 7.77 5.62
C ALA A 79 -5.84 6.45 5.12
N PRO A 80 -6.33 5.57 6.00
CA PRO A 80 -7.21 4.50 5.57
C PRO A 80 -8.50 5.09 5.02
N GLY A 81 -8.90 4.62 3.84
CA GLY A 81 -10.22 4.89 3.25
C GLY A 81 -11.25 3.81 3.55
N GLY A 82 -10.81 2.64 4.01
CA GLY A 82 -11.66 1.53 4.43
C GLY A 82 -11.25 0.20 3.81
N GLU A 83 -11.80 -0.90 4.34
CA GLU A 83 -11.57 -2.25 3.86
C GLU A 83 -12.88 -3.06 3.90
N VAL A 84 -13.15 -3.81 2.84
CA VAL A 84 -14.31 -4.72 2.75
C VAL A 84 -13.85 -6.12 2.34
N GLY A 85 -14.27 -7.14 3.08
CA GLY A 85 -14.01 -8.54 2.73
C GLY A 85 -14.86 -8.96 1.53
N LEU A 86 -14.30 -9.80 0.65
CA LEU A 86 -15.01 -10.35 -0.51
C LEU A 86 -15.33 -11.85 -0.30
N PRO A 87 -16.44 -12.37 -0.85
CA PRO A 87 -17.41 -11.65 -1.68
C PRO A 87 -18.29 -10.68 -0.88
N ALA A 88 -18.70 -9.57 -1.49
CA ALA A 88 -19.56 -8.55 -0.89
C ALA A 88 -20.61 -8.06 -1.89
N ASN A 89 -21.78 -7.64 -1.40
CA ASN A 89 -22.77 -6.97 -2.24
C ASN A 89 -22.46 -5.48 -2.43
N ARG A 90 -23.16 -4.84 -3.36
CA ARG A 90 -23.02 -3.41 -3.67
C ARG A 90 -23.13 -2.52 -2.42
N THR A 91 -24.13 -2.76 -1.56
CA THR A 91 -24.37 -1.93 -0.36
C THR A 91 -23.25 -2.03 0.65
N GLU A 92 -22.66 -3.22 0.82
CA GLU A 92 -21.50 -3.41 1.70
C GLU A 92 -20.26 -2.66 1.18
N ILE A 93 -20.05 -2.66 -0.14
CA ILE A 93 -18.92 -1.99 -0.78
C ILE A 93 -19.11 -0.46 -0.76
N GLU A 94 -20.29 0.03 -1.14
CA GLU A 94 -20.61 1.46 -1.17
C GLU A 94 -20.51 2.07 0.23
N ARG A 95 -21.02 1.39 1.27
CA ARG A 95 -20.88 1.86 2.65
C ARG A 95 -19.43 2.18 3.04
N VAL A 96 -18.45 1.51 2.41
CA VAL A 96 -17.02 1.73 2.68
C VAL A 96 -16.40 2.76 1.73
N PHE A 97 -16.86 2.88 0.48
CA PHE A 97 -16.15 3.65 -0.57
C PHE A 97 -16.97 4.71 -1.33
N GLU A 98 -18.26 4.90 -1.04
CA GLU A 98 -19.20 5.71 -1.83
C GLU A 98 -18.74 7.16 -2.06
N ASP A 99 -18.01 7.76 -1.11
CA ASP A 99 -17.58 9.16 -1.18
C ASP A 99 -16.23 9.39 -1.90
N THR A 100 -15.70 8.39 -2.60
CA THR A 100 -14.32 8.46 -3.13
C THR A 100 -14.24 8.94 -4.58
N GLY A 101 -15.37 9.03 -5.29
CA GLY A 101 -15.47 9.48 -6.70
C GLY A 101 -14.73 8.63 -7.74
N SER A 102 -13.88 7.71 -7.28
CA SER A 102 -12.91 6.95 -8.08
C SER A 102 -13.25 5.46 -8.15
N PHE A 103 -14.29 5.04 -7.41
CA PHE A 103 -14.71 3.64 -7.37
C PHE A 103 -15.59 3.29 -8.59
N PRO A 104 -15.37 2.12 -9.24
CA PRO A 104 -16.18 1.68 -10.37
C PRO A 104 -17.67 1.57 -10.04
N PRO A 105 -18.57 1.88 -10.99
CA PRO A 105 -20.00 1.69 -10.79
C PRO A 105 -20.36 0.21 -10.65
N LEU A 106 -21.16 -0.13 -9.64
CA LEU A 106 -21.64 -1.48 -9.37
C LEU A 106 -23.13 -1.64 -9.73
N ARG A 107 -23.47 -2.79 -10.31
CA ARG A 107 -24.85 -3.26 -10.50
C ARG A 107 -25.52 -3.58 -9.17
N GLN A 108 -26.82 -3.28 -9.09
CA GLN A 108 -27.66 -3.69 -7.97
C GLN A 108 -27.82 -5.22 -7.91
N ASN A 109 -28.08 -5.75 -6.71
CA ASN A 109 -28.40 -7.16 -6.46
C ASN A 109 -27.37 -8.19 -6.98
N GLN A 110 -26.10 -7.78 -7.10
CA GLN A 110 -24.98 -8.66 -7.43
C GLN A 110 -24.07 -8.84 -6.21
N MET A 111 -23.61 -10.08 -5.99
CA MET A 111 -22.45 -10.37 -5.14
C MET A 111 -21.18 -10.23 -5.98
N TYR A 112 -20.21 -9.47 -5.48
CA TYR A 112 -18.94 -9.24 -6.14
C TYR A 112 -17.87 -10.07 -5.49
N ASP A 113 -17.29 -11.00 -6.23
CA ASP A 113 -16.05 -11.66 -5.83
C ASP A 113 -14.82 -10.87 -6.32
N ARG A 114 -13.63 -11.43 -6.08
CA ARG A 114 -12.36 -10.88 -6.58
C ARG A 114 -12.37 -10.64 -8.10
N THR A 115 -12.88 -11.60 -8.88
CA THR A 115 -12.86 -11.58 -10.34
C THR A 115 -13.77 -10.47 -10.87
N ASP A 116 -14.93 -10.29 -10.24
CA ASP A 116 -15.86 -9.22 -10.57
C ASP A 116 -15.26 -7.84 -10.29
N ILE A 117 -14.62 -7.66 -9.12
CA ILE A 117 -13.95 -6.40 -8.76
C ILE A 117 -12.83 -6.06 -9.75
N ILE A 118 -11.97 -7.03 -10.09
CA ILE A 118 -10.92 -6.83 -11.09
C ILE A 118 -11.52 -6.40 -12.43
N THR A 119 -12.62 -7.04 -12.83
CA THR A 119 -13.32 -6.72 -14.09
C THR A 119 -13.91 -5.32 -14.06
N ALA A 120 -14.51 -4.89 -12.95
CA ALA A 120 -15.08 -3.56 -12.79
C ALA A 120 -14.02 -2.45 -12.88
N PHE A 121 -12.88 -2.62 -12.20
CA PHE A 121 -11.76 -1.67 -12.28
C PHE A 121 -11.17 -1.58 -13.69
N ARG A 122 -10.96 -2.72 -14.36
CA ARG A 122 -10.48 -2.74 -15.76
C ARG A 122 -11.42 -2.04 -16.72
N LYS A 123 -12.73 -2.27 -16.59
CA LYS A 123 -13.76 -1.57 -17.38
C LYS A 123 -13.77 -0.05 -17.13
N SER A 124 -13.33 0.37 -15.96
CA SER A 124 -13.17 1.77 -15.57
C SER A 124 -11.77 2.31 -15.89
N GLY A 125 -11.04 1.67 -16.80
CA GLY A 125 -9.74 2.15 -17.30
C GLY A 125 -8.54 1.89 -16.38
N HIS A 126 -8.70 1.15 -15.28
CA HIS A 126 -7.58 0.86 -14.39
C HIS A 126 -6.79 -0.38 -14.84
N ALA A 127 -5.47 -0.34 -14.70
CA ALA A 127 -4.64 -1.53 -14.79
C ALA A 127 -4.74 -2.33 -13.47
N ALA A 128 -4.80 -3.66 -13.55
CA ALA A 128 -4.77 -4.53 -12.38
C ALA A 128 -3.42 -5.25 -12.31
N VAL A 129 -2.57 -4.87 -11.36
CA VAL A 129 -1.19 -5.36 -11.25
C VAL A 129 -1.03 -6.23 -10.01
N ARG A 130 -0.73 -7.52 -10.23
CA ARG A 130 -0.46 -8.48 -9.16
C ARG A 130 0.96 -8.30 -8.63
N VAL A 131 1.10 -8.27 -7.31
CA VAL A 131 2.37 -8.04 -6.62
C VAL A 131 2.54 -9.03 -5.46
N GLY A 132 3.54 -9.90 -5.56
CA GLY A 132 4.00 -10.71 -4.44
C GLY A 132 4.84 -9.88 -3.47
N LYS A 133 4.67 -10.10 -2.17
CA LYS A 133 5.40 -9.39 -1.12
C LYS A 133 5.90 -10.37 -0.09
N LEU A 134 7.18 -10.29 0.23
CA LEU A 134 7.78 -10.88 1.43
C LEU A 134 8.29 -9.74 2.29
N ARG A 135 7.60 -9.46 3.38
CA ARG A 135 7.80 -8.29 4.21
C ARG A 135 8.25 -8.67 5.61
N THR A 136 9.20 -7.91 6.13
CA THR A 136 9.61 -7.95 7.54
C THR A 136 9.40 -6.56 8.13
N ARG A 137 8.82 -6.50 9.33
CA ARG A 137 8.52 -5.26 10.05
C ARG A 137 9.31 -5.17 11.35
N PHE A 138 9.73 -3.95 11.65
CA PHE A 138 10.50 -3.58 12.83
C PHE A 138 9.89 -2.34 13.45
N ARG A 139 10.11 -2.17 14.74
CA ARG A 139 9.87 -0.90 15.42
C ARG A 139 11.20 -0.22 15.71
N ILE A 140 11.27 1.08 15.45
CA ILE A 140 12.38 1.93 15.86
C ILE A 140 11.75 3.11 16.59
N ASN A 141 11.79 3.09 17.92
CA ASN A 141 11.01 4.03 18.76
C ASN A 141 9.52 3.98 18.40
N GLN A 142 8.90 5.08 17.94
CA GLN A 142 7.50 5.06 17.47
C GLN A 142 7.35 4.88 15.95
N VAL A 143 8.46 4.75 15.22
CA VAL A 143 8.46 4.56 13.77
C VAL A 143 8.33 3.08 13.44
N LEU A 144 7.35 2.76 12.59
CA LEU A 144 7.26 1.45 11.96
C LEU A 144 8.17 1.43 10.74
N ALA A 145 9.18 0.58 10.74
CA ALA A 145 10.01 0.32 9.57
C ALA A 145 9.66 -1.02 8.92
N GLU A 146 9.69 -1.09 7.60
CA GLU A 146 9.50 -2.36 6.87
C GLU A 146 10.51 -2.54 5.75
N ILE A 147 11.04 -3.75 5.64
CA ILE A 147 11.77 -4.24 4.45
C ILE A 147 10.81 -5.14 3.69
N THR A 148 10.66 -4.93 2.39
CA THR A 148 9.85 -5.82 1.55
C THR A 148 10.63 -6.22 0.31
N HIS A 149 10.69 -7.53 0.04
CA HIS A 149 10.99 -8.02 -1.30
C HIS A 149 9.69 -8.01 -2.11
N VAL A 150 9.67 -7.20 -3.16
CA VAL A 150 8.50 -6.93 -3.99
C VAL A 150 8.69 -7.61 -5.33
N THR A 151 7.69 -8.39 -5.74
CA THR A 151 7.73 -9.15 -7.00
C THR A 151 6.48 -8.83 -7.82
N PRO A 152 6.51 -7.78 -8.66
CA PRO A 152 5.45 -7.51 -9.63
C PRO A 152 5.35 -8.66 -10.64
N GLN A 153 4.15 -8.91 -11.18
CA GLN A 153 3.96 -9.99 -12.16
C GLN A 153 4.68 -9.74 -13.49
N SER A 154 4.84 -8.47 -13.89
CA SER A 154 5.29 -8.09 -15.24
C SER A 154 6.60 -7.32 -15.25
N SER A 155 7.33 -7.28 -14.12
CA SER A 155 8.55 -6.49 -13.96
C SER A 155 9.55 -7.23 -13.07
N PRO A 156 10.86 -6.95 -13.19
CA PRO A 156 11.85 -7.51 -12.26
C PRO A 156 11.52 -7.20 -10.79
N PRO A 157 11.87 -8.09 -9.86
CA PRO A 157 11.68 -7.83 -8.44
C PRO A 157 12.58 -6.69 -7.96
N ALA A 158 12.16 -6.05 -6.87
CA ALA A 158 12.93 -5.01 -6.19
C ALA A 158 12.81 -5.16 -4.67
N TRP A 159 13.74 -4.55 -3.95
CA TRP A 159 13.58 -4.31 -2.52
C TRP A 159 12.91 -2.96 -2.30
N SER A 160 12.08 -2.88 -1.27
CA SER A 160 11.61 -1.60 -0.74
C SER A 160 11.91 -1.50 0.74
N ILE A 161 12.28 -0.31 1.19
CA ILE A 161 12.25 0.06 2.60
C ILE A 161 11.23 1.16 2.77
N ALA A 162 10.39 1.05 3.80
CA ALA A 162 9.50 2.13 4.21
C ALA A 162 9.56 2.40 5.70
N ILE A 163 9.30 3.65 6.05
CA ILE A 163 9.12 4.13 7.42
C ILE A 163 7.76 4.84 7.51
N GLU A 164 6.99 4.51 8.54
CA GLU A 164 5.64 5.02 8.77
C GLU A 164 5.51 5.54 10.21
N GLY A 165 4.93 6.72 10.40
CA GLY A 165 4.79 7.35 11.72
C GLY A 165 3.87 8.58 11.71
N SER A 166 3.55 9.10 12.89
CA SER A 166 2.80 10.36 13.05
C SER A 166 3.69 11.58 13.26
N ASP A 167 4.90 11.37 13.77
CA ASP A 167 5.89 12.42 14.06
C ASP A 167 6.91 12.49 12.91
N GLN A 168 7.04 13.67 12.29
CA GLN A 168 7.97 13.88 11.18
C GLN A 168 9.43 13.96 11.63
N GLU A 169 9.72 14.47 12.83
CA GLU A 169 11.07 14.56 13.37
C GLU A 169 11.62 13.16 13.67
N GLU A 170 10.80 12.29 14.30
CA GLU A 170 11.19 10.89 14.50
C GLU A 170 11.40 10.15 13.18
N LEU A 171 10.55 10.41 12.18
CA LEU A 171 10.70 9.84 10.85
C LEU A 171 11.97 10.30 10.15
N GLU A 172 12.34 11.58 10.27
CA GLU A 172 13.57 12.11 9.68
C GLU A 172 14.81 11.55 10.39
N ASN A 173 14.80 11.47 11.72
CA ASN A 173 15.85 10.81 12.49
C ASN A 173 16.03 9.34 12.07
N CYS A 174 14.93 8.61 11.88
CA CYS A 174 14.94 7.23 11.39
C CYS A 174 15.48 7.15 9.95
N ARG A 175 15.07 8.06 9.06
CA ARG A 175 15.55 8.14 7.67
C ARG A 175 17.06 8.39 7.60
N GLN A 176 17.58 9.28 8.44
CA GLN A 176 19.01 9.59 8.53
C GLN A 176 19.81 8.41 9.07
N TRP A 177 19.31 7.76 10.13
CA TRP A 177 19.93 6.54 10.66
C TRP A 177 19.99 5.43 9.61
N LEU A 178 18.92 5.26 8.83
CA LEU A 178 18.86 4.35 7.67
C LEU A 178 19.66 4.84 6.47
N GLN A 179 20.21 6.05 6.48
CA GLN A 179 20.99 6.62 5.38
C GLN A 179 20.21 6.63 4.06
N LEU A 180 18.96 7.13 4.13
CA LEU A 180 18.03 7.26 3.00
C LEU A 180 17.90 8.74 2.53
N GLY A 181 18.88 9.59 2.83
CA GLY A 181 18.83 11.04 2.59
C GLY A 181 18.53 11.41 1.14
N ASP A 182 19.31 10.91 0.18
CA ASP A 182 19.14 11.26 -1.24
C ASP A 182 18.03 10.46 -1.95
N ALA A 183 17.42 9.49 -1.25
CA ALA A 183 16.39 8.66 -1.84
C ALA A 183 15.10 9.45 -2.05
N ARG A 184 14.51 9.30 -3.25
CA ARG A 184 13.19 9.86 -3.55
C ARG A 184 12.10 8.97 -2.98
N ASN A 185 11.15 9.58 -2.25
CA ASN A 185 9.94 8.90 -1.81
C ASN A 185 9.07 8.46 -3.00
N ALA A 186 8.57 7.24 -2.97
CA ALA A 186 7.61 6.71 -3.92
C ALA A 186 6.65 5.73 -3.24
N SER A 187 5.34 5.95 -3.45
CA SER A 187 4.32 4.98 -3.05
C SER A 187 4.29 3.75 -3.96
N TYR A 188 3.61 2.68 -3.55
CA TYR A 188 3.40 1.52 -4.44
C TYR A 188 2.70 1.89 -5.75
N PRO A 189 1.59 2.65 -5.78
CA PRO A 189 0.99 3.08 -7.05
C PRO A 189 1.95 3.87 -7.94
N GLU A 190 2.72 4.81 -7.38
CA GLU A 190 3.71 5.60 -8.14
C GLU A 190 4.84 4.73 -8.72
N TRP A 191 5.37 3.80 -7.91
CA TRP A 191 6.43 2.92 -8.39
C TRP A 191 5.90 1.91 -9.42
N LEU A 192 4.74 1.29 -9.16
CA LEU A 192 4.13 0.32 -10.06
C LEU A 192 3.72 0.95 -11.39
N SER A 193 3.22 2.19 -11.42
CA SER A 193 2.89 2.85 -12.69
C SER A 193 4.11 3.06 -13.58
N ARG A 194 5.31 3.20 -13.00
CA ARG A 194 6.57 3.29 -13.75
C ARG A 194 7.06 1.95 -14.26
N VAL A 195 7.01 0.90 -13.42
CA VAL A 195 7.62 -0.40 -13.76
C VAL A 195 6.67 -1.36 -14.46
N ALA A 196 5.36 -1.19 -14.30
CA ALA A 196 4.33 -2.04 -14.90
C ALA A 196 3.75 -1.46 -16.20
N SER A 197 4.10 -0.23 -16.57
CA SER A 197 3.76 0.28 -17.91
C SER A 197 4.55 -0.51 -18.96
N PRO A 198 3.91 -1.11 -19.96
CA PRO A 198 4.63 -1.54 -21.15
C PRO A 198 5.26 -0.29 -21.79
N GLY A 199 6.53 -0.38 -22.16
CA GLY A 199 7.11 0.58 -23.10
C GLY A 199 6.41 0.54 -24.46
#